data_AF-A0A5K3ENX4-F1
#
_entry.id   AF-A0A5K3ENX4-F1
#
_cell.length_a   1.000
_cell.length_b   1.000
_cell.length_c   1.000
_cell.angle_alpha   90.00
_cell.angle_beta   90.00
_cell.angle_gamma   90.00
#
_symmetry.space_group_name_H-M   'P 1'
#
loop_
_entity.id
_entity.type
_entity.pdbx_description
1 polymer ?
#
loop_
_entity_poly.entity_id
_entity_poly.type
_entity_poly.pdbx_seq_one_letter_code
_entity_poly.pdbx_strand_id
1 'polypeptide(L)'
;MVWADSTGVGCSIGECRDKSNSSRVGSFLLCVHEPSSLELRGSPYHNGTSCSECPDPNKCYRKQCYNGTLTTTSISTIPSPMFIHMFASFLVLCLNLQH
;
A
#
# COMPACT_ATOMS: atom_id res chain seq x y z
N MET A 1 5.63 2.09 11.79
CA MET A 1 5.17 1.46 13.05
C MET A 1 5.65 0.01 13.08
N VAL A 2 5.73 -0.65 14.24
CA VAL A 2 6.26 -2.03 14.36
C VAL A 2 5.45 -2.93 15.30
N TRP A 3 4.13 -2.75 15.39
CA TRP A 3 3.28 -3.55 16.25
C TRP A 3 2.94 -4.90 15.59
N ALA A 4 3.39 -6.01 16.16
CA ALA A 4 3.31 -7.34 15.53
C ALA A 4 1.87 -7.83 15.34
N ASP A 5 0.97 -7.46 16.25
CA ASP A 5 -0.43 -7.87 16.19
C ASP A 5 -1.23 -7.08 15.14
N SER A 6 -0.70 -5.94 14.66
CA SER A 6 -1.39 -5.13 13.65
C SER A 6 -1.25 -5.74 12.26
N THR A 7 -2.39 -6.07 11.66
CA THR A 7 -2.51 -6.70 10.33
C THR A 7 -2.97 -5.71 9.25
N GLY A 8 -3.49 -4.54 9.64
CA GLY A 8 -3.99 -3.51 8.73
C GLY A 8 -3.48 -2.11 9.06
N VAL A 9 -3.44 -1.25 8.03
CA VAL A 9 -3.19 0.19 8.17
C VAL A 9 -4.08 0.97 7.21
N GLY A 10 -4.71 2.02 7.72
CA GLY A 10 -5.44 3.01 6.93
C GLY A 10 -4.85 4.39 7.16
N CYS A 11 -4.55 5.12 6.08
CA CYS A 11 -3.98 6.46 6.17
C CYS A 11 -4.82 7.48 5.41
N SER A 12 -4.83 8.72 5.89
CA SER A 12 -5.43 9.87 5.23
C SER A 12 -4.49 11.07 5.33
N ILE A 13 -4.42 11.85 4.25
CA ILE A 13 -3.69 13.11 4.20
C ILE A 13 -4.67 14.25 4.03
N GLY A 14 -4.46 15.34 4.76
CA GLY A 14 -5.31 16.52 4.69
C GLY A 14 -4.60 17.79 5.11
N GLU A 15 -5.13 18.92 4.69
CA GLU A 15 -4.65 20.23 5.13
C GLU A 15 -5.52 20.73 6.28
N CYS A 16 -4.89 21.26 7.33
CA CYS A 16 -5.59 21.92 8.42
C CYS A 16 -5.09 23.35 8.57
N ARG A 17 -6.02 24.28 8.68
CA ARG A 17 -5.72 25.67 9.02
C ARG A 17 -5.54 25.79 10.52
N ASP A 18 -4.52 26.56 10.93
CA ASP A 18 -4.33 26.89 12.33
C ASP A 18 -5.55 27.69 12.83
N LYS A 19 -6.10 27.28 13.98
CA LYS A 19 -7.23 27.96 14.62
C LYS A 19 -6.90 29.39 15.04
N SER A 20 -5.65 29.66 15.43
CA SER A 20 -5.18 30.97 15.87
C SER A 20 -4.78 31.90 14.72
N ASN A 21 -4.40 31.33 13.56
CA ASN A 21 -4.04 32.10 12.37
C ASN A 21 -4.37 31.31 11.09
N SER A 22 -5.50 31.65 10.48
CA SER A 22 -6.02 30.95 9.29
C SER A 22 -5.15 31.04 8.03
N SER A 23 -4.16 31.95 8.00
CA SER A 23 -3.18 32.03 6.92
C SER A 23 -2.10 30.94 7.00
N ARG A 24 -1.97 30.28 8.16
CA ARG A 24 -1.08 29.13 8.33
C ARG A 24 -1.85 27.85 8.02
N VAL A 25 -1.41 27.16 6.97
CA VAL A 25 -1.92 25.86 6.55
C VAL A 25 -0.86 24.81 6.82
N GLY A 26 -1.20 23.77 7.57
CA GLY A 26 -0.34 22.61 7.78
C GLY A 26 -0.89 21.39 7.04
N SER A 27 -0.02 20.60 6.44
CA SER A 27 -0.38 19.28 5.89
C SER A 27 -0.17 18.21 6.94
N PHE A 28 -1.18 17.36 7.14
CA PHE A 28 -1.20 16.32 8.16
C PHE A 28 -1.39 14.97 7.48
N LEU A 29 -0.56 14.00 7.86
CA LEU A 29 -0.76 12.58 7.56
C LEU A 29 -1.20 11.89 8.86
N LEU A 30 -2.37 11.27 8.81
CA LEU A 30 -2.90 10.45 9.90
C LEU A 30 -2.98 9.00 9.44
N CYS A 31 -2.44 8.08 10.24
CA CYS A 31 -2.57 6.64 10.01
C CYS A 31 -3.12 5.95 11.25
N VAL A 32 -3.97 4.96 11.05
CA VAL A 32 -4.58 4.11 12.07
C VAL A 32 -4.29 2.65 11.73
N HIS A 33 -3.99 1.84 12.74
CA HIS A 33 -3.70 0.41 12.58
C HIS A 33 -4.88 -0.44 13.03
N GLU A 34 -5.00 -1.63 12.45
CA GLU A 34 -5.97 -2.64 12.85
C GLU A 34 -5.25 -3.93 13.25
N PRO A 35 -5.58 -4.54 14.41
CA PRO A 35 -6.23 -3.90 15.55
C PRO A 35 -5.42 -2.69 16.05
N SER A 36 -6.13 -1.70 16.61
CA SER A 36 -5.53 -0.56 17.31
C SER A 36 -5.74 -0.69 18.80
N SER A 37 -4.74 -0.28 19.58
CA SER A 37 -4.86 -0.04 21.01
C SER A 37 -4.71 1.46 21.28
N LEU A 38 -5.57 2.00 22.14
CA LEU A 38 -5.43 3.34 22.69
C LEU A 38 -4.26 3.40 23.71
N GLU A 39 -3.95 2.26 24.34
CA GLU A 39 -2.83 2.14 25.28
C GLU A 39 -1.74 1.24 24.69
N LEU A 40 -0.61 1.85 24.34
CA LEU A 40 0.60 1.12 23.93
C LEU A 40 1.35 0.65 25.18
N ARG A 41 0.86 -0.44 25.80
CA ARG A 41 1.55 -1.09 26.92
C ARG A 41 2.38 -2.28 26.43
N GLY A 42 3.59 -2.40 26.96
CA GLY A 42 4.48 -3.53 26.68
C GLY A 42 5.34 -3.36 25.42
N SER A 43 6.01 -4.45 25.04
CA SER A 43 6.84 -4.50 23.84
C SER A 43 5.95 -4.61 22.60
N PRO A 44 6.24 -3.90 21.50
CA PRO A 44 5.44 -3.96 20.27
C PRO A 44 5.48 -5.33 19.55
N TYR A 45 6.39 -6.21 19.97
CA TYR A 45 6.54 -7.57 19.46
C TYR A 45 7.26 -8.45 20.50
N HIS A 46 7.14 -9.77 20.35
CA HIS A 46 7.91 -10.73 21.13
C HIS A 46 9.35 -10.85 20.62
N ASN A 47 10.31 -10.87 21.55
CA ASN A 47 11.71 -11.10 21.21
C ASN A 47 11.92 -12.55 20.79
N GLY A 48 12.54 -12.79 19.63
CA GLY A 48 12.78 -14.14 19.16
C GLY A 48 13.37 -14.18 17.76
N THR A 49 13.60 -15.39 17.26
CA THR A 49 14.01 -15.62 15.87
C THR A 49 12.88 -15.17 14.94
N SER A 50 13.21 -14.47 13.86
CA SER A 50 12.18 -14.01 12.91
C SER A 50 11.28 -15.14 12.45
N CYS A 51 9.97 -14.91 12.48
CA CYS A 51 8.92 -15.86 12.07
C CYS A 51 8.80 -17.15 12.90
N SER A 52 9.47 -17.29 14.05
CA SER A 52 9.35 -18.51 14.88
C SER A 52 7.95 -18.73 15.46
N GLU A 53 7.15 -17.67 15.54
CA GLU A 53 5.80 -17.66 16.12
C GLU A 53 4.77 -17.08 15.13
N CYS A 54 4.96 -17.26 13.82
CA CYS A 54 3.91 -16.89 12.89
C CYS A 54 2.65 -17.76 13.11
N PRO A 55 1.46 -17.17 13.24
CA PRO A 55 0.25 -17.94 13.41
C PRO A 55 -0.08 -18.72 12.14
N ASP A 56 -0.49 -19.99 12.28
CA ASP A 56 -0.90 -20.80 11.14
C ASP A 56 -2.18 -20.23 10.49
N PRO A 57 -2.30 -20.20 9.15
CA PRO A 57 -1.42 -20.79 8.14
C PRO A 57 -0.38 -19.81 7.54
N ASN A 58 -0.01 -18.74 8.26
CA ASN A 58 0.81 -17.67 7.70
C ASN A 58 2.24 -18.13 7.40
N LYS A 59 2.78 -17.68 6.28
CA LYS A 59 4.16 -17.98 5.88
C LYS A 59 5.10 -16.83 6.22
N CYS A 60 6.38 -17.15 6.36
CA CYS A 60 7.40 -16.13 6.52
C CYS A 60 7.76 -15.51 5.16
N TYR A 61 7.64 -14.19 5.06
CA TYR A 61 8.13 -13.42 3.92
C TYR A 61 8.86 -12.18 4.43
N ARG A 62 10.12 -12.00 4.01
CA ARG A 62 10.96 -10.84 4.43
C ARG A 62 10.94 -10.58 5.94
N LYS A 63 11.04 -11.65 6.75
CA LYS A 63 11.01 -11.63 8.22
C LYS A 63 9.68 -11.16 8.84
N GLN A 64 8.58 -11.23 8.09
CA GLN A 64 7.22 -10.94 8.56
C GLN A 64 6.29 -12.10 8.26
N CYS A 65 5.25 -12.25 9.06
CA CYS A 65 4.19 -13.23 8.82
C CYS A 65 3.26 -12.69 7.74
N TYR A 66 2.97 -13.53 6.74
CA TYR A 66 2.21 -13.15 5.56
C TYR A 66 1.13 -14.19 5.27
N ASN A 67 -0.10 -13.71 5.10
CA ASN A 67 -1.26 -14.53 4.73
C ASN A 67 -1.77 -14.10 3.34
N GLY A 68 -1.15 -14.63 2.29
CA GLY A 68 -1.60 -14.36 0.93
C GLY A 68 -0.78 -15.10 -0.13
N THR A 69 -1.10 -14.85 -1.39
CA THR A 69 -0.35 -15.35 -2.54
C THR A 69 0.73 -14.33 -2.93
N LEU A 70 2.00 -14.75 -2.88
CA LEU A 70 3.10 -13.93 -3.37
C LEU A 70 2.97 -13.74 -4.89
N THR A 71 2.40 -12.62 -5.33
CA THR A 71 2.40 -12.23 -6.73
C THR A 71 3.81 -11.74 -7.09
N THR A 72 4.59 -12.60 -7.73
CA THR A 72 5.85 -12.19 -8.34
C THR A 72 5.52 -11.43 -9.63
N THR A 73 5.38 -10.11 -9.54
CA THR A 73 5.28 -9.26 -10.73
C THR A 73 6.65 -9.22 -11.38
N SER A 74 6.90 -10.12 -12.34
CA SER A 74 8.05 -9.99 -13.22
C SER A 74 7.89 -8.70 -14.02
N ILE A 75 8.83 -7.77 -13.83
CA ILE A 75 8.95 -6.55 -14.65
C ILE A 75 9.52 -6.99 -16.00
N SER A 76 8.69 -7.63 -16.83
CA SER A 76 9.05 -7.92 -18.22
C SER A 76 7.80 -7.88 -19.10
N THR A 77 7.04 -6.80 -19.02
CA THR A 77 6.07 -6.47 -20.06
C THR A 77 6.50 -5.15 -20.67
N ILE A 78 7.57 -5.20 -21.45
CA ILE A 78 7.72 -4.24 -22.54
C ILE A 78 6.62 -4.66 -23.53
N PRO A 79 5.52 -3.90 -23.70
CA PRO A 79 4.53 -4.25 -24.71
C PRO A 79 5.26 -4.31 -26.04
N SER A 80 5.15 -5.45 -26.72
CA SER A 80 5.73 -5.61 -28.06
C SER A 80 5.33 -4.40 -28.92
N PRO A 81 6.23 -3.84 -29.75
CA PRO A 81 5.92 -2.70 -30.61
C PRO A 81 4.70 -2.94 -31.51
N MET A 82 4.32 -4.21 -31.72
CA MET A 82 3.08 -4.58 -32.41
C MET A 82 1.81 -4.12 -31.67
N PHE A 83 1.76 -4.19 -30.35
CA PHE A 83 0.59 -3.76 -29.57
C PHE A 83 0.42 -2.24 -29.60
N ILE A 84 1.52 -1.49 -29.60
CA ILE A 84 1.51 -0.03 -29.71
C ILE A 84 0.98 0.37 -31.10
N HIS A 85 1.44 -0.31 -32.16
CA HIS A 85 0.98 -0.06 -33.52
C HIS A 85 -0.51 -0.38 -33.72
N MET A 86 -1.00 -1.49 -33.15
CA MET A 86 -2.42 -1.87 -33.22
C MET A 86 -3.33 -0.86 -32.51
N PHE A 87 -2.90 -0.35 -31.35
CA PHE A 87 -3.72 0.62 -30.60
C PHE A 87 -3.76 1.97 -31.32
N ALA A 88 -2.63 2.40 -31.88
CA ALA A 88 -2.55 3.64 -32.65
C ALA A 88 -3.40 3.61 -33.93
N SER A 89 -3.38 2.50 -34.69
CA SER A 89 -4.20 2.37 -35.91
C SER A 89 -5.69 2.34 -35.61
N PHE A 90 -6.10 1.68 -34.51
CA PHE A 90 -7.50 1.66 -34.08
C PHE A 90 -8.01 3.05 -33.68
N LEU A 91 -7.23 3.82 -32.92
CA LEU A 91 -7.58 5.20 -32.55
C LEU A 91 -7.74 6.10 -33.78
N VAL A 92 -6.85 5.97 -34.77
CA VAL A 92 -6.94 6.71 -36.04
C VAL A 92 -8.20 6.32 -36.80
N LEU A 93 -8.54 5.02 -36.88
CA LEU A 93 -9.77 4.57 -37.56
C LEU A 93 -11.02 5.13 -36.88
N CYS A 94 -11.08 5.14 -35.55
CA CYS A 94 -12.19 5.71 -34.79
C CYS A 94 -12.37 7.21 -35.07
N LEU A 95 -11.28 7.99 -35.11
CA LEU A 95 -11.33 9.42 -35.38
C LEU A 95 -11.79 9.72 -36.82
N ASN A 96 -11.43 8.88 -37.79
CA ASN A 96 -11.84 9.04 -39.18
C ASN A 96 -13.29 8.57 -39.43
N LEU A 97 -13.88 7.75 -38.55
CA LEU A 97 -15.29 7.36 -38.63
C LEU A 97 -16.25 8.40 -38.06
N GLN A 98 -15.73 9.41 -37.35
CA GLN A 98 -16.52 10.49 -36.74
C GLN A 98 -16.66 11.73 -37.64
N HIS A 99 -16.16 11.68 -38.87
CA HIS A 99 -16.25 12.73 -39.88
C HIS A 99 -16.97 12.21 -41.14
#